data_AF-A0A9P1HDW4-F1
#
_entry.id   AF-A0A9P1HDW4-F1
#
_cell.length_a   1.000
_cell.length_b   1.000
_cell.length_c   1.000
_cell.angle_alpha   90.00
_cell.angle_beta   90.00
_cell.angle_gamma   90.00
#
_symmetry.space_group_name_H-M   'P 1'
#
loop_
_entity.id
_entity.type
_entity.pdbx_description
1 polymer ?
#
loop_
_entity_poly.entity_id
_entity_poly.type
_entity_poly.pdbx_seq_one_letter_code
_entity_poly.pdbx_strand_id
1 'polypeptide(L)'
;MDHAVHHNIECVDGYDYSAANGRDASTVLGDIVKWYHDLRETPGGGEGSGNDWEHETVVELYRKHGWPGPNFDGDAFEVDHVRSIAHRALTWSANEPLRKLEESQREPNDWAHRAVEDALKKIKKAKKVDEEWMARWDLFEAEQVVANCEREAREARADAARYCPEGVVLRPEEELCWKRNTCNATMNISSKRAVTAVIAEAEKLYPGQTITTANGLRIMNESTKETRIEETNAVMESEHERMRHMQAWSEQIPKKAKKATAASQAAIKQCEQSIDSLVDMVDRINRFG
;
A
#
# COMPACT_ATOMS: atom_id res chain seq x y z
N MET A 1 44.99 31.90 40.33
CA MET A 1 43.70 31.81 41.03
C MET A 1 42.63 31.85 39.95
N ASP A 2 42.38 30.69 39.33
CA ASP A 2 41.38 30.54 38.28
C ASP A 2 40.09 30.05 38.94
N HIS A 3 39.04 30.87 38.86
CA HIS A 3 37.70 30.49 39.26
C HIS A 3 37.04 29.70 38.12
N ALA A 4 36.95 28.38 38.29
CA ALA A 4 36.08 27.55 37.48
C ALA A 4 34.61 27.87 37.79
N VAL A 5 33.89 28.38 36.78
CA VAL A 5 32.45 28.60 36.86
C VAL A 5 31.76 27.26 36.64
N HIS A 6 31.25 26.65 37.70
CA HIS A 6 30.32 25.54 37.62
C HIS A 6 28.95 26.08 37.19
N HIS A 7 28.57 25.87 35.93
CA HIS A 7 27.18 26.04 35.51
C HIS A 7 26.34 24.88 36.04
N ASN A 8 25.52 25.17 37.05
CA ASN A 8 24.41 24.32 37.47
C ASN A 8 23.33 24.35 36.39
N ILE A 9 23.17 23.24 35.67
CA ILE A 9 22.00 22.99 34.84
C ILE A 9 20.94 22.40 35.79
N GLU A 10 19.94 23.18 36.16
CA GLU A 10 18.80 22.69 36.94
C GLU A 10 17.98 21.71 36.07
N CYS A 11 17.91 20.46 36.52
CA CYS A 11 17.14 19.40 35.87
C CYS A 11 15.64 19.63 36.08
N VAL A 12 14.93 19.95 35.01
CA VAL A 12 13.47 19.96 34.97
C VAL A 12 13.03 18.48 34.91
N ASP A 13 12.28 18.02 35.92
CA ASP A 13 11.56 16.72 36.05
C ASP A 13 12.02 15.74 37.17
N GLY A 14 12.95 16.11 38.06
CA GLY A 14 13.16 15.35 39.31
C GLY A 14 13.63 13.89 39.16
N TYR A 15 13.96 13.46 37.94
CA TYR A 15 14.66 12.20 37.70
C TYR A 15 16.14 12.39 38.03
N ASP A 16 16.59 11.74 39.09
CA ASP A 16 18.00 11.64 39.42
C ASP A 16 18.69 10.65 38.48
N TYR A 17 19.19 11.15 37.34
CA TYR A 17 19.98 10.37 36.40
C TYR A 17 21.32 9.90 36.99
N SER A 18 21.76 10.42 38.14
CA SER A 18 22.98 9.97 38.81
C SER A 18 22.80 8.65 39.58
N ALA A 19 21.55 8.25 39.85
CA ALA A 19 21.20 6.97 40.45
C ALA A 19 20.98 5.84 39.42
N ALA A 20 20.93 6.18 38.13
CA ALA A 20 20.88 5.16 37.07
C ALA A 20 22.26 4.48 36.98
N ASN A 21 22.28 3.14 36.90
CA ASN A 21 23.48 2.35 36.60
C ASN A 21 23.92 2.59 35.14
N GLY A 22 24.36 3.81 34.84
CA GLY A 22 24.83 4.23 33.53
C GLY A 22 26.14 3.54 33.21
N ARG A 23 26.25 3.04 31.99
CA ARG A 23 27.54 2.60 31.44
C ARG A 23 28.39 3.84 31.15
N ASP A 24 29.71 3.69 31.28
CA ASP A 24 30.66 4.74 30.93
C ASP A 24 30.42 5.22 29.48
N ALA A 25 30.37 6.54 29.28
CA ALA A 25 30.01 7.14 28.01
C ALA A 25 31.00 6.78 26.89
N SER A 26 32.30 6.69 27.18
CA SER A 26 33.31 6.29 26.20
C SER A 26 33.10 4.84 25.77
N THR A 27 32.71 3.97 26.71
CA THR A 27 32.38 2.57 26.42
C THR A 27 31.14 2.46 25.52
N VAL A 28 30.07 3.21 25.81
CA VAL A 28 28.85 3.21 24.98
C VAL A 28 29.13 3.76 23.58
N LEU A 29 29.89 4.84 23.46
CA LEU A 29 30.28 5.38 22.16
C LEU A 29 31.14 4.39 21.35
N GLY A 30 32.05 3.66 22.02
CA GLY A 30 32.83 2.59 21.39
C GLY A 30 31.94 1.45 20.85
N ASP A 31 30.92 1.06 21.61
CA ASP A 31 29.94 0.06 21.17
C ASP A 31 29.13 0.55 19.97
N ILE A 32 28.66 1.80 19.99
CA ILE A 32 27.89 2.39 18.88
C ILE A 32 28.73 2.41 17.60
N VAL A 33 29.98 2.88 17.69
CA VAL A 33 30.92 2.87 16.55
C VAL A 33 31.10 1.45 16.01
N LYS A 34 31.22 0.47 16.92
CA LYS A 34 31.30 -0.94 16.53
C LYS A 34 30.01 -1.44 15.88
N TRP A 35 28.82 -1.06 16.37
CA TRP A 35 27.55 -1.48 15.78
C TRP A 35 27.39 -0.99 14.35
N TYR A 36 27.77 0.26 14.07
CA TYR A 36 27.76 0.82 12.73
C TYR A 36 28.82 0.17 11.81
N HIS A 37 30.03 -0.06 12.31
CA HIS A 37 31.07 -0.76 11.53
C HIS A 37 30.71 -2.22 11.23
N ASP A 38 30.11 -2.92 12.20
CA ASP A 38 29.63 -4.29 12.05
C ASP A 38 28.30 -4.34 11.26
N LEU A 39 27.72 -3.17 10.91
CA LEU A 39 26.42 -3.02 10.26
C LEU A 39 25.27 -3.69 11.02
N ARG A 40 25.37 -3.78 12.35
CA ARG A 40 24.27 -4.22 13.23
C ARG A 40 23.16 -3.18 13.29
N GLU A 41 23.54 -1.92 13.21
CA GLU A 41 22.65 -0.79 12.97
C GLU A 41 23.11 -0.09 11.69
N THR A 42 22.17 0.24 10.81
CA THR A 42 22.45 0.97 9.58
C THR A 42 22.09 2.44 9.72
N PRO A 43 22.90 3.37 9.19
CA PRO A 43 22.46 4.75 9.03
C PRO A 43 21.15 4.77 8.24
N GLY A 44 20.13 5.42 8.79
CA GLY A 44 18.79 5.45 8.18
C GLY A 44 17.97 4.16 8.33
N GLY A 45 18.24 3.28 9.30
CA GLY A 45 17.44 2.06 9.52
C GLY A 45 16.40 2.13 10.67
N GLY A 46 16.03 3.32 11.13
CA GLY A 46 15.19 3.49 12.34
C GLY A 46 13.70 3.73 12.06
N GLU A 47 12.90 3.88 13.12
CA GLU A 47 11.44 4.15 13.04
C GLU A 47 11.06 5.38 12.19
N GLY A 48 11.98 6.32 11.98
CA GLY A 48 11.78 7.53 11.16
C GLY A 48 12.33 7.43 9.74
N SER A 49 12.83 6.28 9.34
CA SER A 49 13.42 6.09 8.02
C SER A 49 12.39 5.51 7.06
N GLY A 50 12.23 6.14 5.90
CA GLY A 50 11.33 5.64 4.87
C GLY A 50 11.74 4.24 4.41
N ASN A 51 10.81 3.52 3.77
CA ASN A 51 11.04 2.15 3.29
C ASN A 51 12.34 2.05 2.46
N ASP A 52 12.79 3.10 1.78
CA ASP A 52 13.99 3.16 0.95
C ASP A 52 15.30 2.80 1.67
N TRP A 53 15.32 2.82 3.01
CA TRP A 53 16.49 2.45 3.81
C TRP A 53 16.34 1.11 4.55
N GLU A 54 15.62 0.18 3.94
CA GLU A 54 15.47 -1.18 4.44
C GLU A 54 16.83 -1.81 4.79
N HIS A 55 16.94 -2.30 6.02
CA HIS A 55 18.20 -2.69 6.64
C HIS A 55 19.01 -3.65 5.76
N GLU A 56 18.41 -4.73 5.26
CA GLU A 56 19.12 -5.74 4.46
C GLU A 56 19.72 -5.14 3.18
N THR A 57 18.95 -4.30 2.48
CA THR A 57 19.41 -3.60 1.27
C THR A 57 20.59 -2.68 1.58
N VAL A 58 20.46 -1.85 2.62
CA VAL A 58 21.47 -0.86 3.00
C VAL A 58 22.76 -1.53 3.47
N VAL A 59 22.66 -2.65 4.19
CA VAL A 59 23.81 -3.47 4.60
C VAL A 59 24.61 -3.95 3.38
N GLU A 60 23.95 -4.45 2.34
CA GLU A 60 24.62 -4.91 1.13
C GLU A 60 25.33 -3.76 0.40
N LEU A 61 24.71 -2.58 0.34
CA LEU A 61 25.31 -1.39 -0.26
C LEU A 61 26.58 -0.96 0.48
N TYR A 62 26.55 -0.91 1.82
CA TYR A 62 27.74 -0.58 2.61
C TYR A 62 28.84 -1.65 2.51
N ARG A 63 28.48 -2.94 2.38
CA ARG A 63 29.45 -4.01 2.10
C ARG A 63 30.12 -3.82 0.74
N LYS A 64 29.37 -3.35 -0.26
CA LYS A 64 29.86 -3.13 -1.63
C LYS A 64 30.74 -1.89 -1.76
N HIS A 65 30.31 -0.76 -1.19
CA HIS A 65 30.96 0.55 -1.37
C HIS A 65 31.87 0.96 -0.21
N GLY A 66 31.88 0.16 0.86
CA GLY A 66 32.62 0.44 2.08
C GLY A 66 31.91 1.45 2.98
N TRP A 67 32.54 1.73 4.12
CA TRP A 67 32.04 2.71 5.09
C TRP A 67 32.36 4.15 4.64
N PRO A 68 31.50 5.15 4.94
CA PRO A 68 31.77 6.55 4.64
C PRO A 68 33.10 7.02 5.26
N GLY A 69 34.10 7.19 4.40
CA GLY A 69 35.46 7.57 4.74
C GLY A 69 36.18 8.16 3.51
N PRO A 70 37.49 8.40 3.57
CA PRO A 70 38.22 9.10 2.49
C PRO A 70 38.13 8.44 1.11
N ASN A 71 37.87 7.13 1.05
CA ASN A 71 37.77 6.35 -0.18
C ASN A 71 36.33 5.93 -0.53
N PHE A 72 35.33 6.48 0.16
CA PHE A 72 33.93 6.14 -0.09
C PHE A 72 33.45 6.80 -1.37
N ASP A 73 33.05 5.99 -2.34
CA ASP A 73 32.42 6.46 -3.57
C ASP A 73 30.92 6.67 -3.32
N GLY A 74 30.59 7.84 -2.79
CA GLY A 74 29.20 8.21 -2.50
C GLY A 74 28.32 8.24 -3.74
N ASP A 75 28.89 8.51 -4.93
CA ASP A 75 28.16 8.56 -6.18
C ASP A 75 27.76 7.14 -6.61
N ALA A 76 28.70 6.20 -6.55
CA ALA A 76 28.44 4.80 -6.84
C ALA A 76 27.46 4.17 -5.83
N PHE A 77 27.58 4.52 -4.55
CA PHE A 77 26.61 4.12 -3.52
C PHE A 77 25.21 4.60 -3.85
N GLU A 78 25.05 5.90 -4.14
CA GLU A 78 23.73 6.48 -4.42
C GLU A 78 23.10 5.88 -5.69
N VAL A 79 23.90 5.63 -6.73
CA VAL A 79 23.44 4.94 -7.94
C VAL A 79 22.92 3.53 -7.62
N ASP A 80 23.66 2.74 -6.84
CA ASP A 80 23.21 1.40 -6.47
C ASP A 80 22.01 1.41 -5.52
N HIS A 81 21.90 2.42 -4.66
CA HIS A 81 20.73 2.62 -3.80
C HIS A 81 19.47 2.93 -4.62
N VAL A 82 19.57 3.81 -5.61
CA VAL A 82 18.48 4.06 -6.56
C VAL A 82 18.10 2.78 -7.30
N ARG A 83 19.09 1.98 -7.74
CA ARG A 83 18.83 0.69 -8.41
C ARG A 83 18.08 -0.28 -7.49
N SER A 84 18.44 -0.35 -6.21
CA SER A 84 17.76 -1.24 -5.26
C SER A 84 16.32 -0.78 -4.98
N ILE A 85 16.10 0.52 -4.81
CA ILE A 85 14.75 1.10 -4.66
C ILE A 85 13.90 0.78 -5.90
N ALA A 86 14.43 1.02 -7.09
CA ALA A 86 13.75 0.75 -8.35
C ALA A 86 13.44 -0.75 -8.53
N HIS A 87 14.39 -1.63 -8.20
CA HIS A 87 14.18 -3.08 -8.25
C HIS A 87 13.11 -3.54 -7.25
N ARG A 88 13.06 -2.97 -6.06
CA ARG A 88 12.03 -3.32 -5.07
C ARG A 88 10.66 -2.81 -5.50
N ALA A 89 10.56 -1.56 -5.94
CA ALA A 89 9.32 -1.00 -6.46
C ALA A 89 8.81 -1.84 -7.64
N LEU A 90 9.71 -2.24 -8.54
CA LEU A 90 9.41 -3.17 -9.63
C LEU A 90 8.87 -4.51 -9.11
N THR A 91 9.57 -5.14 -8.17
CA THR A 91 9.18 -6.43 -7.60
C THR A 91 7.82 -6.33 -6.91
N TRP A 92 7.58 -5.26 -6.16
CA TRP A 92 6.30 -5.00 -5.50
C TRP A 92 5.18 -4.87 -6.53
N SER A 93 5.32 -3.97 -7.49
CA SER A 93 4.27 -3.69 -8.46
C SER A 93 4.04 -4.87 -9.40
N ALA A 94 5.08 -5.57 -9.80
CA ALA A 94 4.93 -6.75 -10.65
C ALA A 94 4.25 -7.91 -9.90
N ASN A 95 4.50 -8.05 -8.58
CA ASN A 95 3.80 -9.05 -7.77
C ASN A 95 2.36 -8.63 -7.40
N GLU A 96 1.91 -7.43 -7.75
CA GLU A 96 0.59 -6.93 -7.41
C GLU A 96 -0.56 -7.87 -7.84
N PRO A 97 -0.58 -8.47 -9.05
CA PRO A 97 -1.64 -9.40 -9.43
C PRO A 97 -1.68 -10.65 -8.55
N LEU A 98 -0.52 -11.19 -8.17
CA LEU A 98 -0.43 -12.36 -7.29
C LEU A 98 -0.83 -11.99 -5.85
N ARG A 99 -0.41 -10.83 -5.35
CA ARG A 99 -0.80 -10.33 -4.02
C ARG A 99 -2.31 -10.11 -3.93
N LYS A 100 -2.91 -9.44 -4.93
CA LYS A 100 -4.37 -9.28 -5.02
C LYS A 100 -5.09 -10.63 -5.06
N LEU A 101 -4.55 -11.61 -5.80
CA LEU A 101 -5.10 -12.95 -5.84
C LEU A 101 -5.03 -13.63 -4.45
N GLU A 102 -3.89 -13.56 -3.76
CA GLU A 102 -3.74 -14.12 -2.42
C GLU A 102 -4.69 -13.44 -1.42
N GLU A 103 -4.75 -12.10 -1.41
CA GLU A 103 -5.64 -11.30 -0.56
C GLU A 103 -7.11 -11.67 -0.78
N SER A 104 -7.54 -11.80 -2.05
CA SER A 104 -8.90 -12.21 -2.40
C SER A 104 -9.26 -13.63 -1.93
N GLN A 105 -8.25 -14.48 -1.69
CA GLN A 105 -8.44 -15.85 -1.21
C GLN A 105 -8.44 -15.95 0.32
N ARG A 106 -7.77 -15.04 1.04
CA ARG A 106 -7.36 -15.28 2.43
C ARG A 106 -8.40 -14.88 3.49
N GLU A 107 -9.09 -13.75 3.34
CA GLU A 107 -9.84 -13.18 4.47
C GLU A 107 -11.30 -12.78 4.23
N PRO A 108 -11.71 -12.23 3.08
CA PRO A 108 -13.09 -11.75 2.91
C PRO A 108 -14.15 -12.86 2.94
N ASN A 109 -13.80 -14.07 2.48
CA ASN A 109 -14.74 -15.17 2.34
C ASN A 109 -15.22 -15.70 3.70
N ASP A 110 -14.33 -15.85 4.68
CA ASP A 110 -14.68 -16.53 5.93
C ASP A 110 -15.61 -15.72 6.81
N TRP A 111 -15.44 -14.39 6.87
CA TRP A 111 -16.34 -13.56 7.67
C TRP A 111 -17.69 -13.35 6.97
N ALA A 112 -17.69 -13.15 5.64
CA ALA A 112 -18.91 -12.90 4.88
C ALA A 112 -19.81 -14.16 4.86
N HIS A 113 -19.24 -15.35 4.66
CA HIS A 113 -20.01 -16.59 4.77
C HIS A 113 -20.55 -16.83 6.18
N ARG A 114 -19.78 -16.51 7.24
CA ARG A 114 -20.28 -16.56 8.62
C ARG A 114 -21.43 -15.57 8.85
N ALA A 115 -21.35 -14.36 8.29
CA ALA A 115 -22.43 -13.38 8.37
C ALA A 115 -23.72 -13.89 7.70
N VAL A 116 -23.62 -14.54 6.54
CA VAL A 116 -24.74 -15.21 5.88
C VAL A 116 -25.36 -16.27 6.78
N GLU A 117 -24.55 -17.17 7.36
CA GLU A 117 -25.05 -18.21 8.26
C GLU A 117 -25.75 -17.63 9.50
N ASP A 118 -25.17 -16.59 10.10
CA ASP A 118 -25.72 -15.96 11.28
C ASP A 118 -27.02 -15.21 10.98
N ALA A 119 -27.12 -14.56 9.83
CA ALA A 119 -28.36 -13.96 9.35
C ALA A 119 -29.45 -15.03 9.15
N LEU A 120 -29.13 -16.18 8.52
CA LEU A 120 -30.06 -17.30 8.37
C LEU A 120 -30.52 -17.86 9.73
N LYS A 121 -29.62 -17.95 10.72
CA LYS A 121 -29.98 -18.35 12.09
C LYS A 121 -30.92 -17.33 12.75
N LYS A 122 -30.68 -16.03 12.55
CA LYS A 122 -31.56 -14.95 13.06
C LYS A 122 -32.95 -15.03 12.43
N ILE A 123 -33.06 -15.24 11.11
CA ILE A 123 -34.34 -15.40 10.41
C ILE A 123 -35.16 -16.54 11.03
N LYS A 124 -34.54 -17.71 11.27
CA LYS A 124 -35.22 -18.88 11.87
C LYS A 124 -35.73 -18.63 13.30
N LYS A 125 -35.06 -17.75 14.04
CA LYS A 125 -35.39 -17.43 15.45
C LYS A 125 -36.33 -16.23 15.60
N ALA A 126 -36.53 -15.45 14.54
CA ALA A 126 -37.32 -14.23 14.58
C ALA A 126 -38.78 -14.52 14.97
N LYS A 127 -39.30 -13.75 15.93
CA LYS A 127 -40.69 -13.90 16.40
C LYS A 127 -41.58 -12.76 15.92
N LYS A 128 -40.97 -11.63 15.56
CA LYS A 128 -41.66 -10.45 15.03
C LYS A 128 -41.26 -10.23 13.58
N VAL A 129 -42.18 -9.65 12.82
CA VAL A 129 -41.93 -9.34 11.41
C VAL A 129 -40.75 -8.39 11.24
N ASP A 130 -40.64 -7.37 12.09
CA ASP A 130 -39.51 -6.44 12.08
C ASP A 130 -38.17 -7.17 12.34
N GLU A 131 -38.15 -8.14 13.27
CA GLU A 131 -36.95 -8.94 13.56
C GLU A 131 -36.58 -9.84 12.39
N GLU A 132 -37.58 -10.46 11.74
CA GLU A 132 -37.36 -11.31 10.57
C GLU A 132 -36.81 -10.49 9.40
N TRP A 133 -37.40 -9.33 9.12
CA TRP A 133 -37.00 -8.50 7.98
C TRP A 133 -35.68 -7.77 8.21
N MET A 134 -35.33 -7.42 9.45
CA MET A 134 -33.97 -6.99 9.76
C MET A 134 -32.96 -8.12 9.57
N ALA A 135 -33.28 -9.35 9.97
CA ALA A 135 -32.39 -10.49 9.71
C ALA A 135 -32.26 -10.80 8.21
N ARG A 136 -33.31 -10.57 7.41
CA ARG A 136 -33.26 -10.65 5.94
C ARG A 136 -32.44 -9.52 5.32
N TRP A 137 -32.46 -8.33 5.93
CA TRP A 137 -31.58 -7.23 5.53
C TRP A 137 -30.12 -7.59 5.78
N ASP A 138 -29.78 -8.06 6.98
CA ASP A 138 -28.43 -8.55 7.32
C ASP A 138 -27.98 -9.63 6.32
N LEU A 139 -28.88 -10.55 5.96
CA LEU A 139 -28.61 -11.60 4.98
C LEU A 139 -28.29 -11.01 3.60
N PHE A 140 -29.13 -10.09 3.12
CA PHE A 140 -28.95 -9.43 1.84
C PHE A 140 -27.59 -8.70 1.78
N GLU A 141 -27.25 -7.91 2.81
CA GLU A 141 -25.95 -7.22 2.85
C GLU A 141 -24.78 -8.20 2.83
N ALA A 142 -24.85 -9.28 3.60
CA ALA A 142 -23.82 -10.31 3.61
C ALA A 142 -23.68 -11.01 2.25
N GLU A 143 -24.79 -11.33 1.58
CA GLU A 143 -24.79 -11.91 0.23
C GLU A 143 -24.19 -10.97 -0.82
N GLN A 144 -24.45 -9.65 -0.74
CA GLN A 144 -23.81 -8.68 -1.62
C GLN A 144 -22.29 -8.64 -1.41
N VAL A 145 -21.83 -8.72 -0.15
CA VAL A 145 -20.40 -8.78 0.13
C VAL A 145 -19.78 -10.06 -0.44
N VAL A 146 -20.40 -11.23 -0.22
CA VAL A 146 -19.91 -12.50 -0.79
C VAL A 146 -19.81 -12.39 -2.32
N ALA A 147 -20.84 -11.88 -2.99
CA ALA A 147 -20.85 -11.71 -4.44
C ALA A 147 -19.72 -10.76 -4.92
N ASN A 148 -19.46 -9.68 -4.19
CA ASN A 148 -18.35 -8.76 -4.49
C ASN A 148 -16.99 -9.45 -4.31
N CYS A 149 -16.78 -10.16 -3.21
CA CYS A 149 -15.54 -10.91 -2.96
C CYS A 149 -15.30 -11.97 -4.04
N GLU A 150 -16.34 -12.69 -4.47
CA GLU A 150 -16.24 -13.66 -5.56
C GLU A 150 -15.89 -13.01 -6.90
N ARG A 151 -16.47 -11.82 -7.18
CA ARG A 151 -16.15 -11.03 -8.37
C ARG A 151 -14.69 -10.57 -8.35
N GLU A 152 -14.24 -9.98 -7.25
CA GLU A 152 -12.86 -9.52 -7.06
C GLU A 152 -11.87 -10.69 -7.16
N ALA A 153 -12.17 -11.85 -6.56
CA ALA A 153 -11.34 -13.03 -6.67
C ALA A 153 -11.25 -13.56 -8.11
N ARG A 154 -12.34 -13.46 -8.89
CA ARG A 154 -12.36 -13.84 -10.30
C ARG A 154 -11.53 -12.88 -11.14
N GLU A 155 -11.69 -11.58 -10.93
CA GLU A 155 -10.91 -10.53 -11.60
C GLU A 155 -9.42 -10.67 -11.26
N ALA A 156 -9.07 -10.82 -9.98
CA ALA A 156 -7.69 -11.04 -9.53
C ALA A 156 -7.07 -12.31 -10.13
N ARG A 157 -7.85 -13.40 -10.25
CA ARG A 157 -7.39 -14.63 -10.92
C ARG A 157 -7.16 -14.42 -12.42
N ALA A 158 -8.05 -13.70 -13.09
CA ALA A 158 -7.90 -13.38 -14.50
C ALA A 158 -6.67 -12.48 -14.74
N ASP A 159 -6.46 -11.49 -13.88
CA ASP A 159 -5.28 -10.62 -13.91
C ASP A 159 -4.00 -11.40 -13.63
N ALA A 160 -3.96 -12.23 -12.58
CA ALA A 160 -2.81 -13.08 -12.31
C ALA A 160 -2.48 -14.02 -13.49
N ALA A 161 -3.49 -14.65 -14.10
CA ALA A 161 -3.28 -15.52 -15.27
C ALA A 161 -2.79 -14.75 -16.50
N ARG A 162 -3.23 -13.49 -16.67
CA ARG A 162 -2.86 -12.63 -17.80
C ARG A 162 -1.46 -12.03 -17.64
N TYR A 163 -1.12 -11.59 -16.44
CA TYR A 163 0.09 -10.81 -16.16
C TYR A 163 1.24 -11.66 -15.60
N CYS A 164 0.94 -12.77 -14.95
CA CYS A 164 1.92 -13.66 -14.32
C CYS A 164 1.70 -15.11 -14.78
N PRO A 165 1.82 -15.42 -16.09
CA PRO A 165 1.67 -16.80 -16.56
C PRO A 165 2.66 -17.72 -15.82
N GLU A 166 2.17 -18.88 -15.40
CA GLU A 166 2.96 -19.86 -14.61
C GLU A 166 3.42 -19.35 -13.23
N GLY A 167 2.86 -18.23 -12.74
CA GLY A 167 3.31 -17.59 -11.51
C GLY A 167 4.63 -16.83 -11.66
N VAL A 168 5.13 -16.67 -12.88
CA VAL A 168 6.34 -15.88 -13.16
C VAL A 168 5.92 -14.45 -13.46
N VAL A 169 6.32 -13.55 -12.57
CA VAL A 169 5.90 -12.15 -12.52
C VAL A 169 6.69 -11.26 -13.47
N LEU A 170 8.00 -11.49 -13.57
CA LEU A 170 8.92 -10.73 -14.42
C LEU A 170 9.91 -11.71 -15.03
N ARG A 171 10.05 -11.66 -16.36
CA ARG A 171 11.17 -12.34 -17.00
C ARG A 171 12.43 -11.50 -16.81
N PRO A 172 13.62 -12.12 -16.66
CA PRO A 172 14.88 -11.39 -16.48
C PRO A 172 15.15 -10.35 -17.58
N GLU A 173 14.69 -10.60 -18.82
CA GLU A 173 14.87 -9.66 -19.93
C GLU A 173 13.99 -8.41 -19.82
N GLU A 174 12.86 -8.49 -19.11
CA GLU A 174 11.93 -7.38 -18.89
C GLU A 174 12.38 -6.51 -17.70
N GLU A 175 13.11 -7.09 -16.74
CA GLU A 175 13.56 -6.41 -15.52
C GLU A 175 14.35 -5.11 -15.79
N LEU A 176 15.17 -5.09 -16.84
CA LEU A 176 16.04 -3.94 -17.16
C LEU A 176 15.28 -2.77 -17.79
N CYS A 177 14.33 -3.03 -18.68
CA CYS A 177 13.45 -2.00 -19.27
C CYS A 177 12.57 -1.35 -18.19
N TRP A 178 12.13 -2.15 -17.23
CA TRP A 178 11.37 -1.69 -16.08
C TRP A 178 12.19 -0.84 -15.11
N LYS A 179 13.40 -1.28 -14.72
CA LYS A 179 14.32 -0.47 -13.90
C LYS A 179 14.48 0.94 -14.46
N ARG A 180 14.65 1.10 -15.78
CA ARG A 180 14.75 2.43 -16.42
C ARG A 180 13.55 3.31 -16.14
N ASN A 181 12.35 2.79 -16.36
CA ASN A 181 11.13 3.57 -16.26
C ASN A 181 10.72 3.81 -14.78
N THR A 182 11.00 2.87 -13.86
CA THR A 182 10.74 3.05 -12.41
C THR A 182 11.68 4.12 -11.82
N CYS A 183 12.91 4.20 -12.32
CA CYS A 183 13.83 5.29 -11.97
C CYS A 183 13.31 6.68 -12.38
N ASN A 184 12.56 6.80 -13.47
CA ASN A 184 11.94 8.08 -13.86
C ASN A 184 10.83 8.52 -12.88
N ALA A 185 10.02 7.59 -12.37
CA ALA A 185 8.96 7.88 -11.40
C ALA A 185 9.50 8.14 -9.98
N THR A 186 10.60 7.50 -9.61
CA THR A 186 11.27 7.68 -8.29
C THR A 186 12.15 8.93 -8.20
N MET A 187 12.11 9.81 -9.22
CA MET A 187 12.86 11.09 -9.24
C MET A 187 12.61 12.02 -8.05
N ASN A 188 11.54 11.80 -7.27
CA ASN A 188 11.23 12.59 -6.08
C ASN A 188 11.96 12.15 -4.80
N ILE A 189 12.67 11.02 -4.79
CA ILE A 189 13.23 10.41 -3.56
C ILE A 189 14.77 10.44 -3.51
N SER A 190 15.44 10.54 -4.67
CA SER A 190 16.92 10.42 -4.76
C SER A 190 17.56 11.55 -5.56
N SER A 191 18.89 11.69 -5.50
CA SER A 191 19.57 12.71 -6.31
C SER A 191 19.30 12.52 -7.79
N LYS A 192 18.86 13.61 -8.44
CA LYS A 192 18.68 13.72 -9.90
C LYS A 192 19.88 13.17 -10.67
N ARG A 193 21.09 13.27 -10.11
CA ARG A 193 22.32 12.79 -10.75
C ARG A 193 22.40 11.26 -10.79
N ALA A 194 22.06 10.57 -9.70
CA ALA A 194 22.04 9.11 -9.63
C ALA A 194 20.98 8.53 -10.56
N VAL A 195 19.77 9.12 -10.56
CA VAL A 195 18.70 8.73 -11.48
C VAL A 195 19.13 8.90 -12.94
N THR A 196 19.75 10.03 -13.28
CA THR A 196 20.25 10.29 -14.65
C THR A 196 21.29 9.24 -15.07
N ALA A 197 22.17 8.82 -14.16
CA ALA A 197 23.18 7.80 -14.45
C ALA A 197 22.55 6.44 -14.74
N VAL A 198 21.55 6.02 -13.97
CA VAL A 198 20.83 4.76 -14.20
C VAL A 198 20.06 4.79 -15.53
N ILE A 199 19.43 5.91 -15.88
CA ILE A 199 18.74 6.08 -17.17
C ILE A 199 19.72 5.98 -18.33
N ALA A 200 20.86 6.68 -18.25
CA ALA A 200 21.86 6.70 -19.31
C ALA A 200 22.46 5.31 -19.57
N GLU A 201 22.71 4.54 -18.52
CA GLU A 201 23.18 3.16 -18.63
C GLU A 201 22.12 2.26 -19.28
N ALA A 202 20.87 2.36 -18.85
CA ALA A 202 19.79 1.57 -19.45
C ALA A 202 19.62 1.88 -20.95
N GLU A 203 19.71 3.14 -21.36
CA GLU A 203 19.66 3.54 -22.77
C GLU A 203 20.85 3.03 -23.58
N LYS A 204 22.04 2.96 -22.96
CA LYS A 204 23.22 2.35 -23.59
C LYS A 204 23.05 0.85 -23.83
N LEU A 205 22.42 0.14 -22.88
CA LEU A 205 22.18 -1.28 -22.98
C LEU A 205 21.05 -1.62 -23.97
N TYR A 206 20.02 -0.77 -24.05
CA TYR A 206 18.81 -1.01 -24.85
C TYR A 206 18.32 0.26 -25.55
N PRO A 207 19.04 0.74 -26.58
CA PRO A 207 18.72 1.99 -27.25
C PRO A 207 17.35 1.93 -27.92
N GLY A 208 16.49 2.90 -27.62
CA GLY A 208 15.17 3.05 -28.24
C GLY A 208 14.11 1.99 -27.85
N GLN A 209 14.41 1.06 -26.94
CA GLN A 209 13.38 0.17 -26.38
C GLN A 209 12.60 0.93 -25.32
N THR A 210 11.39 1.36 -25.63
CA THR A 210 10.37 1.67 -24.62
C THR A 210 9.68 0.37 -24.20
N ILE A 211 9.28 0.25 -22.92
CA ILE A 211 8.36 -0.82 -22.52
C ILE A 211 7.12 -0.64 -23.39
N THR A 212 6.94 -1.48 -24.40
CA THR A 212 5.75 -1.49 -25.27
C THR A 212 4.78 -2.59 -24.84
N THR A 213 5.19 -3.46 -23.92
CA THR A 213 4.31 -4.47 -23.36
C THR A 213 3.27 -3.79 -22.47
N ALA A 214 1.99 -3.95 -22.84
CA ALA A 214 0.83 -3.47 -22.09
C ALA A 214 0.91 -3.82 -20.59
N ASN A 215 1.53 -4.94 -20.26
CA ASN A 215 1.75 -5.42 -18.88
C ASN A 215 2.65 -4.49 -18.07
N GLY A 216 3.70 -3.93 -18.67
CA GLY A 216 4.63 -3.05 -17.96
C GLY A 216 4.28 -1.58 -17.97
N LEU A 217 3.41 -1.13 -18.88
CA LEU A 217 2.82 0.21 -18.80
C LEU A 217 1.72 0.31 -17.74
N ARG A 218 0.85 -0.70 -17.59
CA ARG A 218 -0.26 -0.64 -16.64
C ARG A 218 0.21 -0.63 -15.18
N ILE A 219 1.26 -1.37 -14.88
CA ILE A 219 1.81 -1.51 -13.52
C ILE A 219 2.68 -0.29 -13.14
N MET A 220 3.13 0.50 -14.13
CA MET A 220 4.04 1.65 -13.95
C MET A 220 3.37 3.00 -14.12
N ASN A 221 2.12 3.02 -14.57
CA ASN A 221 1.36 4.25 -14.53
C ASN A 221 1.15 4.61 -13.06
N GLU A 222 1.98 5.55 -12.59
CA GLU A 222 1.44 6.66 -11.78
C GLU A 222 0.08 6.97 -12.37
N SER A 223 -0.97 6.78 -11.58
CA SER A 223 -2.36 6.79 -12.04
C SER A 223 -2.56 8.03 -12.93
N THR A 224 -2.53 7.85 -14.25
CA THR A 224 -2.69 8.99 -15.15
C THR A 224 -4.04 9.58 -14.86
N LYS A 225 -4.23 10.85 -15.21
CA LYS A 225 -5.55 11.47 -15.10
C LYS A 225 -6.64 10.56 -15.66
N GLU A 226 -6.41 9.96 -16.82
CA GLU A 226 -7.31 9.01 -17.48
C GLU A 226 -7.51 7.74 -16.66
N THR A 227 -6.44 7.12 -16.18
CA THR A 227 -6.52 5.89 -15.36
C THR A 227 -7.33 6.13 -14.08
N ARG A 228 -7.11 7.27 -13.40
CA ARG A 228 -7.86 7.65 -12.19
C ARG A 228 -9.33 7.86 -12.48
N ILE A 229 -9.66 8.48 -13.61
CA ILE A 229 -11.04 8.70 -14.04
C ILE A 229 -11.70 7.35 -14.32
N GLU A 230 -11.03 6.46 -15.06
CA GLU A 230 -11.53 5.11 -15.37
C GLU A 230 -11.78 4.29 -14.09
N GLU A 231 -10.82 4.27 -13.16
CA GLU A 231 -10.97 3.60 -11.86
C GLU A 231 -12.12 4.18 -11.04
N THR A 232 -12.22 5.51 -10.96
CA THR A 232 -13.30 6.18 -10.22
C THR A 232 -14.67 5.89 -10.83
N ASN A 233 -14.77 5.86 -12.17
CA ASN A 233 -15.99 5.50 -12.88
C ASN A 233 -16.38 4.04 -12.65
N ALA A 234 -15.41 3.11 -12.59
CA ALA A 234 -15.67 1.71 -12.27
C ALA A 234 -16.24 1.54 -10.85
N VAL A 235 -15.72 2.29 -9.87
CA VAL A 235 -16.27 2.32 -8.51
C VAL A 235 -17.68 2.89 -8.50
N MET A 236 -17.92 3.97 -9.24
CA MET A 236 -19.24 4.60 -9.36
C MET A 236 -20.29 3.64 -9.96
N GLU A 237 -19.95 2.90 -11.03
CA GLU A 237 -20.86 1.89 -11.59
C GLU A 237 -21.16 0.76 -10.58
N SER A 238 -20.15 0.33 -9.82
CA SER A 238 -20.35 -0.65 -8.75
C SER A 238 -21.32 -0.16 -7.66
N GLU A 239 -21.23 1.12 -7.26
CA GLU A 239 -22.18 1.72 -6.32
C GLU A 239 -23.57 1.89 -6.92
N HIS A 240 -23.69 2.21 -8.21
CA HIS A 240 -24.97 2.27 -8.90
C HIS A 240 -25.66 0.90 -8.94
N GLU A 241 -24.94 -0.17 -9.26
CA GLU A 241 -25.50 -1.54 -9.23
C GLU A 241 -25.91 -1.94 -7.82
N ARG A 242 -25.08 -1.65 -6.81
CA ARG A 242 -25.41 -1.90 -5.40
C ARG A 242 -26.70 -1.18 -4.99
N MET A 243 -26.84 0.09 -5.36
CA MET A 243 -28.05 0.87 -5.10
C MET A 243 -29.28 0.27 -5.80
N ARG A 244 -29.15 -0.17 -7.07
CA ARG A 244 -30.24 -0.84 -7.80
C ARG A 244 -30.69 -2.12 -7.10
N HIS A 245 -29.75 -2.95 -6.63
CA HIS A 245 -30.07 -4.14 -5.84
C HIS A 245 -30.78 -3.79 -4.53
N MET A 246 -30.32 -2.76 -3.80
CA MET A 246 -30.97 -2.31 -2.57
C MET A 246 -32.39 -1.79 -2.80
N GLN A 247 -32.61 -1.04 -3.88
CA GLN A 247 -33.95 -0.56 -4.26
C GLN A 247 -34.90 -1.73 -4.56
N ALA A 248 -34.47 -2.66 -5.41
CA ALA A 248 -35.25 -3.86 -5.74
C ALA A 248 -35.55 -4.75 -4.52
N TRP A 249 -34.60 -4.84 -3.58
CA TRP A 249 -34.83 -5.52 -2.30
C TRP A 249 -35.84 -4.77 -1.43
N SER A 250 -35.76 -3.44 -1.37
CA SER A 250 -36.61 -2.61 -0.52
C SER A 250 -38.09 -2.66 -0.88
N GLU A 251 -38.42 -2.88 -2.15
CA GLU A 251 -39.79 -3.05 -2.64
C GLU A 251 -40.48 -4.29 -2.06
N GLN A 252 -39.71 -5.27 -1.59
CA GLN A 252 -40.24 -6.51 -1.04
C GLN A 252 -40.62 -6.38 0.44
N ILE A 253 -40.19 -5.31 1.11
CA ILE A 253 -40.37 -5.13 2.56
C ILE A 253 -41.86 -4.88 2.87
N PRO A 254 -42.49 -5.68 3.76
CA PRO A 254 -43.86 -5.46 4.19
C PRO A 254 -44.00 -4.13 4.92
N LYS A 255 -45.11 -3.42 4.73
CA LYS A 255 -45.40 -2.13 5.39
C LYS A 255 -45.30 -2.15 6.92
N LYS A 256 -45.44 -3.32 7.54
CA LYS A 256 -45.32 -3.55 8.99
C LYS A 256 -43.86 -3.67 9.47
N ALA A 257 -42.90 -3.85 8.57
CA ALA A 257 -41.48 -4.02 8.84
C ALA A 257 -40.73 -2.67 8.83
N LYS A 258 -41.16 -1.72 9.67
CA LYS A 258 -40.70 -0.32 9.64
C LYS A 258 -39.19 -0.19 9.83
N LYS A 259 -38.57 -1.03 10.65
CA LYS A 259 -37.12 -0.97 10.90
C LYS A 259 -36.32 -1.36 9.66
N ALA A 260 -36.72 -2.42 8.99
CA ALA A 260 -36.07 -2.87 7.76
C ALA A 260 -36.20 -1.82 6.64
N THR A 261 -37.38 -1.21 6.49
CA THR A 261 -37.57 -0.10 5.55
C THR A 261 -36.66 1.07 5.85
N ALA A 262 -36.52 1.47 7.11
CA ALA A 262 -35.63 2.56 7.49
C ALA A 262 -34.15 2.22 7.24
N ALA A 263 -33.74 0.98 7.54
CA ALA A 263 -32.38 0.51 7.29
C ALA A 263 -32.03 0.53 5.78
N SER A 264 -32.90 -0.03 4.94
CA SER A 264 -32.65 -0.05 3.49
C SER A 264 -32.62 1.36 2.89
N GLN A 265 -33.50 2.26 3.34
CA GLN A 265 -33.50 3.65 2.90
C GLN A 265 -32.24 4.41 3.32
N ALA A 266 -31.74 4.16 4.54
CA ALA A 266 -30.49 4.74 5.00
C ALA A 266 -29.30 4.27 4.17
N ALA A 267 -29.25 2.98 3.83
CA ALA A 267 -28.19 2.41 2.99
C ALA A 267 -28.24 2.94 1.54
N ILE A 268 -29.44 3.07 0.95
CA ILE A 268 -29.61 3.70 -0.37
C ILE A 268 -29.08 5.13 -0.36
N LYS A 269 -29.46 5.92 0.66
CA LYS A 269 -28.98 7.30 0.81
C LYS A 269 -27.46 7.37 0.96
N GLN A 270 -26.85 6.41 1.64
CA GLN A 270 -25.39 6.34 1.76
C GLN A 270 -24.73 6.04 0.39
N CYS A 271 -25.34 5.20 -0.45
CA CYS A 271 -24.87 4.95 -1.82
C CYS A 271 -24.93 6.24 -2.66
N GLU A 272 -26.05 6.97 -2.60
CA GLU A 272 -26.22 8.25 -3.30
C GLU A 272 -25.12 9.24 -2.92
N GLN A 273 -24.86 9.40 -1.61
CA GLN A 273 -23.79 10.27 -1.12
C GLN A 273 -22.40 9.85 -1.58
N SER A 274 -22.15 8.53 -1.66
CA SER A 274 -20.89 8.00 -2.17
C SER A 274 -20.71 8.30 -3.65
N ILE A 275 -21.77 8.11 -4.44
CA ILE A 275 -21.78 8.43 -5.88
C ILE A 275 -21.52 9.92 -6.11
N ASP A 276 -22.22 10.81 -5.38
CA ASP A 276 -22.01 12.25 -5.49
C ASP A 276 -20.55 12.64 -5.18
N SER A 277 -19.94 12.02 -4.16
CA SER A 277 -18.53 12.24 -3.83
C SER A 277 -17.58 11.75 -4.93
N LEU A 278 -17.90 10.67 -5.63
CA LEU A 278 -17.10 10.13 -6.73
C LEU A 278 -17.22 11.02 -7.97
N VAL A 279 -18.43 11.51 -8.26
CA VAL A 279 -18.65 12.52 -9.33
C VAL A 279 -17.81 13.76 -9.08
N ASP A 280 -17.86 14.30 -7.85
CA ASP A 280 -17.03 15.44 -7.44
C ASP A 280 -15.52 15.16 -7.59
N MET A 281 -15.09 13.92 -7.32
CA MET A 281 -13.69 13.51 -7.49
C MET A 281 -13.29 13.51 -8.96
N VAL A 282 -14.10 12.94 -9.85
CA VAL A 282 -13.86 12.94 -11.31
C VAL A 282 -13.80 14.38 -11.82
N ASP A 283 -14.70 15.25 -11.37
CA ASP A 283 -14.72 16.66 -11.71
C ASP A 283 -13.44 17.39 -11.28
N ARG A 284 -12.93 17.11 -10.08
CA ARG A 284 -11.65 17.67 -9.59
C ARG A 284 -10.48 17.15 -10.41
N ILE A 285 -10.43 15.86 -10.72
CA ILE A 285 -9.39 15.28 -11.57
C ILE A 285 -9.43 15.95 -12.94
N ASN A 286 -10.62 16.16 -13.52
CA ASN A 286 -10.78 16.84 -14.80
C ASN A 286 -10.28 18.29 -14.78
N ARG A 287 -10.47 19.02 -13.68
CA ARG A 287 -10.06 20.43 -13.55
C ARG A 287 -8.58 20.63 -13.22
N PHE A 288 -7.96 19.72 -12.46
CA PHE A 288 -6.64 19.94 -11.86
C PHE A 288 -5.58 18.89 -12.19
N GLY A 289 -5.96 17.72 -12.71
CA GLY A 289 -5.04 16.70 -13.23
C GLY A 289 -4.69 16.95 -14.69
#